data_AF-A0A535DAX6-F1
#
_entry.id   AF-A0A535DAX6-F1
#
_cell.length_a   1.000
_cell.length_b   1.000
_cell.length_c   1.000
_cell.angle_alpha   90.00
_cell.angle_beta   90.00
_cell.angle_gamma   90.00
#
_symmetry.space_group_name_H-M   'P 1'
#
loop_
_entity.id
_entity.type
_entity.pdbx_description
1 polymer ?
#
loop_
_entity_poly.entity_id
_entity_poly.type
_entity_poly.pdbx_seq_one_letter_code
_entity_poly.pdbx_strand_id
1 'polypeptide(L)'
;MNRPLIFEPDLYFGDMSLDAFAGLGKGAEPWQSFEKASAFVADGNLLQARAILESIALTPGIESRVRIQAWHSLREAGGQPAASVGNDVLGVVVEVGMKEGQDFLAIYADQTAYYYNYSGASVIWLRPDASLDGQINTVLAAARAILPLIGPWKEARRPSPSAGDARLNILSPMGLHFGEGPLRLLDRDRNSRPLLRAATAMMAKLTKLPRR
;
A
#
# COMPACT_ATOMS: atom_id res chain seq x y z
N MET A 1 -0.01 17.19 -9.14
CA MET A 1 0.08 16.46 -10.43
C MET A 1 -1.30 16.45 -11.07
N ASN A 2 -1.41 16.85 -12.33
CA ASN A 2 -2.63 16.70 -13.13
C ASN A 2 -2.31 15.77 -14.30
N ARG A 3 -2.14 14.47 -14.01
CA ARG A 3 -2.08 13.39 -15.01
C ARG A 3 -3.50 12.87 -15.22
N PRO A 4 -3.87 12.40 -16.43
CA PRO A 4 -5.11 11.66 -16.60
C PRO A 4 -5.17 10.53 -15.56
N LEU A 5 -6.36 10.29 -14.98
CA LEU A 5 -6.62 9.26 -13.96
C LEU A 5 -6.50 7.85 -14.58
N ILE A 6 -5.31 7.50 -15.05
CA ILE A 6 -4.96 6.14 -15.45
C ILE A 6 -4.68 5.39 -14.15
N PHE A 7 -5.34 4.26 -13.98
CA PHE A 7 -5.08 3.37 -12.86
C PHE A 7 -3.67 2.78 -13.00
N GLU A 8 -2.78 3.19 -12.10
CA GLU A 8 -1.39 2.71 -12.01
C GLU A 8 -1.21 2.00 -10.65
N PRO A 9 -1.41 0.66 -10.59
CA PRO A 9 -1.33 -0.12 -9.34
C PRO A 9 -0.03 0.10 -8.55
N ASP A 10 1.09 0.26 -9.25
CA ASP A 10 2.43 0.38 -8.69
C ASP A 10 2.55 1.55 -7.70
N LEU A 11 1.78 2.62 -7.93
CA LEU A 11 1.72 3.79 -7.04
C LEU A 11 1.09 3.50 -5.67
N TYR A 12 0.47 2.32 -5.48
CA TYR A 12 -0.24 1.93 -4.27
C TYR A 12 0.48 0.83 -3.48
N PHE A 13 1.40 0.09 -4.10
CA PHE A 13 2.16 -0.96 -3.41
C PHE A 13 3.48 -0.45 -2.84
N GLY A 14 4.01 0.65 -3.37
CA GLY A 14 5.32 1.19 -2.96
C GLY A 14 6.46 0.23 -3.31
N ASP A 15 6.40 -0.35 -4.50
CA ASP A 15 7.32 -1.34 -5.05
C ASP A 15 8.02 -0.83 -6.33
N MET A 16 8.06 0.48 -6.53
CA MET A 16 8.78 1.10 -7.65
C MET A 16 10.28 1.11 -7.39
N SER A 17 11.09 1.15 -8.46
CA SER A 17 12.52 1.42 -8.31
C SER A 17 12.74 2.82 -7.70
N LEU A 18 13.82 2.97 -6.94
CA LEU A 18 14.15 4.22 -6.27
C LEU A 18 14.23 5.41 -7.26
N ASP A 19 14.84 5.19 -8.42
CA ASP A 19 14.98 6.22 -9.45
C ASP A 19 13.63 6.60 -10.07
N ALA A 20 12.78 5.60 -10.37
CA ALA A 20 11.46 5.85 -10.94
C ALA A 20 10.58 6.64 -9.96
N PHE A 21 10.63 6.29 -8.67
CA PHE A 21 9.87 6.99 -7.63
C PHE A 21 10.41 8.40 -7.37
N ALA A 22 11.73 8.57 -7.26
CA ALA A 22 12.36 9.88 -7.08
C ALA A 22 11.97 10.83 -8.23
N GLY A 23 11.89 10.31 -9.46
CA GLY A 23 11.49 11.07 -10.65
C GLY A 23 10.01 11.53 -10.67
N LEU A 24 9.17 11.10 -9.73
CA LEU A 24 7.78 11.54 -9.64
C LEU A 24 7.66 12.99 -9.13
N GLY A 25 8.50 13.40 -8.18
CA GLY A 25 8.48 14.74 -7.59
C GLY A 25 9.76 15.52 -7.84
N LYS A 26 9.79 16.81 -7.47
CA LYS A 26 10.99 17.66 -7.55
C LYS A 26 11.01 18.71 -6.44
N GLY A 27 12.21 19.02 -5.96
CA GLY A 27 12.50 20.31 -5.32
C GLY A 27 11.85 20.59 -3.96
N ALA A 28 11.14 19.64 -3.35
CA ALA A 28 10.62 19.73 -1.99
C ALA A 28 10.76 18.38 -1.27
N GLU A 29 10.73 18.37 0.06
CA GLU A 29 10.65 17.13 0.82
C GLU A 29 9.29 16.44 0.60
N PRO A 30 9.23 15.09 0.59
CA PRO A 30 10.34 14.16 0.76
C PRO A 30 11.12 13.84 -0.55
N TRP A 31 10.74 14.45 -1.68
CA TRP A 31 11.33 14.16 -3.00
C TRP A 31 12.81 14.48 -3.08
N GLN A 32 13.26 15.60 -2.49
CA GLN A 32 14.69 15.92 -2.40
C GLN A 32 15.48 14.82 -1.67
N SER A 33 14.90 14.22 -0.63
CA SER A 33 15.54 13.12 0.09
C SER A 33 15.59 11.83 -0.74
N PHE A 34 14.55 11.52 -1.51
CA PHE A 34 14.60 10.39 -2.47
C PHE A 34 15.62 10.60 -3.59
N GLU A 35 15.72 11.81 -4.14
CA GLU A 35 16.73 12.17 -5.15
C GLU A 35 18.16 11.98 -4.59
N LYS A 36 18.41 12.43 -3.35
CA LYS A 36 19.70 12.24 -2.67
C LYS A 36 19.99 10.77 -2.40
N ALA A 37 19.00 10.00 -1.94
CA ALA A 37 19.16 8.57 -1.71
C ALA A 37 19.48 7.82 -3.01
N SER A 38 18.79 8.15 -4.11
CA SER A 38 19.06 7.62 -5.45
C SER A 38 20.51 7.88 -5.87
N ALA A 39 20.98 9.14 -5.74
CA ALA A 39 22.36 9.49 -6.05
C ALA A 39 23.38 8.69 -5.21
N PHE A 40 23.14 8.54 -3.90
CA PHE A 40 24.02 7.72 -3.05
C PHE A 40 24.02 6.24 -3.44
N VAL A 41 22.89 5.67 -3.87
CA VAL A 41 22.85 4.30 -4.39
C VAL A 41 23.67 4.19 -5.68
N ALA A 42 23.52 5.13 -6.60
CA ALA A 42 24.28 5.17 -7.85
C ALA A 42 25.79 5.26 -7.62
N ASP A 43 26.22 6.01 -6.60
CA ASP A 43 27.62 6.15 -6.19
C ASP A 43 28.13 4.98 -5.32
N GLY A 44 27.29 3.98 -5.03
CA GLY A 44 27.63 2.85 -4.16
C GLY A 44 27.70 3.17 -2.66
N ASN A 45 27.30 4.37 -2.25
CA ASN A 45 27.28 4.83 -0.86
C ASN A 45 26.00 4.37 -0.14
N LEU A 46 25.86 3.05 0.01
CA LEU A 46 24.64 2.44 0.56
C LEU A 46 24.36 2.86 2.01
N LEU A 47 25.38 3.19 2.81
CA LEU A 47 25.17 3.62 4.19
C LEU A 47 24.40 4.94 4.27
N GLN A 48 24.78 5.93 3.45
CA GLN A 48 24.10 7.23 3.41
C GLN A 48 22.71 7.11 2.79
N ALA A 49 22.55 6.31 1.73
CA ALA A 49 21.26 6.03 1.13
C ALA A 49 20.28 5.42 2.16
N ARG A 50 20.73 4.39 2.90
CA ARG A 50 19.92 3.73 3.94
C ARG A 50 19.50 4.69 5.05
N ALA A 51 20.41 5.53 5.55
CA ALA A 51 20.09 6.51 6.60
C ALA A 51 19.00 7.49 6.16
N ILE A 52 19.05 7.98 4.92
CA ILE A 52 18.03 8.87 4.37
C ILE A 52 16.68 8.16 4.24
N LEU A 53 16.69 6.95 3.65
CA LEU A 53 15.46 6.17 3.42
C LEU A 53 14.79 5.80 4.75
N GLU A 54 15.56 5.39 5.74
CA GLU A 54 15.06 5.11 7.09
C GLU A 54 14.46 6.36 7.75
N SER A 55 15.11 7.53 7.60
CA SER A 55 14.57 8.80 8.10
C SER A 55 13.21 9.13 7.50
N ILE A 56 13.05 8.99 6.18
CA ILE A 56 11.76 9.20 5.50
C ILE A 56 10.72 8.21 6.05
N ALA A 57 11.08 6.93 6.13
CA ALA A 57 10.15 5.87 6.49
C ALA A 57 9.63 5.97 7.94
N LEU A 58 10.44 6.53 8.84
CA LEU A 58 10.12 6.75 10.25
C LEU A 58 9.45 8.09 10.53
N THR A 59 9.51 9.07 9.61
CA THR A 59 8.96 10.42 9.87
C THR A 59 7.42 10.39 9.94
N PRO A 60 6.82 10.76 11.09
CA PRO A 60 5.37 10.90 11.20
C PRO A 60 4.87 12.03 10.30
N GLY A 61 3.67 11.87 9.73
CA GLY A 61 3.06 12.89 8.86
C GLY A 61 3.44 12.80 7.39
N ILE A 62 4.44 11.99 7.03
CA ILE A 62 4.63 11.58 5.63
C ILE A 62 3.53 10.57 5.25
N GLU A 63 2.97 10.74 4.05
CA GLU A 63 1.96 9.83 3.48
C GLU A 63 2.46 8.38 3.50
N SER A 64 1.58 7.45 3.85
CA SER A 64 1.90 6.05 4.07
C SER A 64 2.48 5.40 2.82
N ARG A 65 1.98 5.73 1.62
CA ARG A 65 2.52 5.23 0.34
C ARG A 65 3.99 5.62 0.15
N VAL A 66 4.33 6.84 0.52
CA VAL A 66 5.71 7.34 0.47
C VAL A 66 6.59 6.64 1.51
N ARG A 67 6.07 6.40 2.72
CA ARG A 67 6.78 5.62 3.74
C ARG A 67 6.99 4.16 3.33
N ILE A 68 6.00 3.52 2.73
CA ILE A 68 6.09 2.15 2.21
C ILE A 68 7.17 2.07 1.13
N GLN A 69 7.19 3.02 0.20
CA GLN A 69 8.23 3.12 -0.81
C GLN A 69 9.63 3.32 -0.20
N ALA A 70 9.76 4.17 0.81
CA ALA A 70 11.04 4.36 1.51
C ALA A 70 11.53 3.05 2.14
N TRP A 71 10.64 2.27 2.78
CA TRP A 71 10.97 0.95 3.30
C TRP A 71 11.37 -0.04 2.18
N HIS A 72 10.67 -0.02 1.05
CA HIS A 72 11.04 -0.85 -0.10
C HIS A 72 12.45 -0.52 -0.61
N SER A 73 12.71 0.75 -0.91
CA SER A 73 14.04 1.19 -1.37
C SER A 73 15.13 0.93 -0.33
N LEU A 74 14.83 1.03 0.98
CA LEU A 74 15.77 0.68 2.04
C LEU A 74 16.18 -0.80 1.97
N ARG A 75 15.21 -1.70 1.77
CA ARG A 75 15.46 -3.15 1.66
C ARG A 75 16.24 -3.50 0.40
N GLU A 76 15.92 -2.87 -0.75
CA GLU A 76 16.69 -3.02 -1.99
C GLU A 76 18.14 -2.56 -1.82
N ALA A 77 18.36 -1.48 -1.04
CA ALA A 77 19.70 -1.03 -0.68
C ALA A 77 20.39 -1.96 0.33
N GLY A 78 19.76 -3.05 0.81
CA GLY A 78 20.30 -4.02 1.77
C GLY A 78 20.10 -3.64 3.25
N GLY A 79 19.28 -2.63 3.54
CA GLY A 79 18.83 -2.32 4.90
C GLY A 79 17.71 -3.24 5.37
N GLN A 80 17.39 -3.18 6.66
CA GLN A 80 16.28 -3.92 7.28
C GLN A 80 15.55 -3.00 8.27
N PRO A 81 14.21 -3.04 8.34
CA PRO A 81 13.50 -2.31 9.38
C PRO A 81 13.84 -2.87 10.76
N ALA A 82 13.85 -2.00 11.78
CA ALA A 82 13.99 -2.43 13.16
C ALA A 82 12.81 -3.34 13.58
N ALA A 83 13.07 -4.29 14.46
CA ALA A 83 12.06 -5.24 14.93
C ALA A 83 10.85 -4.56 15.60
N SER A 84 11.04 -3.37 16.19
CA SER A 84 9.99 -2.56 16.81
C SER A 84 8.94 -2.04 15.83
N VAL A 85 9.29 -1.89 14.55
CA VAL A 85 8.40 -1.35 13.51
C VAL A 85 8.11 -2.35 12.39
N GLY A 86 8.86 -3.45 12.30
CA GLY A 86 8.72 -4.45 11.22
C GLY A 86 7.29 -5.00 11.04
N ASN A 87 6.50 -5.03 12.12
CA ASN A 87 5.11 -5.51 12.14
C ASN A 87 4.06 -4.38 12.10
N ASP A 88 4.45 -3.16 11.77
CA ASP A 88 3.49 -2.08 11.53
C ASP A 88 2.72 -2.37 10.24
N VAL A 89 1.40 -2.13 10.28
CA VAL A 89 0.55 -2.11 9.08
C VAL A 89 0.48 -0.67 8.58
N LEU A 90 1.15 -0.40 7.46
CA LEU A 90 1.17 0.89 6.79
C LEU A 90 0.03 1.03 5.78
N GLY A 91 -0.46 -0.08 5.24
CA GLY A 91 -1.60 -0.11 4.35
C GLY A 91 -2.10 -1.51 4.05
N VAL A 92 -3.25 -1.55 3.39
CA VAL A 92 -3.92 -2.75 2.90
C VAL A 92 -4.34 -2.49 1.47
N VAL A 93 -4.10 -3.45 0.58
CA VAL A 93 -4.63 -3.44 -0.78
C VAL A 93 -5.45 -4.70 -1.01
N VAL A 94 -6.72 -4.53 -1.32
CA VAL A 94 -7.64 -5.63 -1.67
C VAL A 94 -7.90 -5.59 -3.16
N GLU A 95 -7.65 -6.73 -3.79
CA GLU A 95 -7.81 -6.95 -5.22
C GLU A 95 -8.83 -8.06 -5.43
N VAL A 96 -9.82 -7.85 -6.30
CA VAL A 96 -10.78 -8.88 -6.69
C VAL A 96 -10.81 -8.98 -8.21
N GLY A 97 -10.49 -10.17 -8.72
CA GLY A 97 -10.55 -10.45 -10.15
C GLY A 97 -12.00 -10.52 -10.61
N MET A 98 -12.36 -9.67 -11.57
CA MET A 98 -13.68 -9.65 -12.18
C MET A 98 -13.63 -10.33 -13.55
N LYS A 99 -14.79 -10.62 -14.15
CA LYS A 99 -14.84 -11.15 -15.52
C LYS A 99 -14.17 -10.21 -16.52
N GLU A 100 -14.33 -8.91 -16.28
CA GLU A 100 -13.73 -7.83 -17.06
C GLU A 100 -13.01 -6.91 -16.07
N GLY A 101 -11.68 -6.92 -16.05
CA GLY A 101 -10.88 -6.08 -15.16
C GLY A 101 -10.87 -6.55 -13.69
N GLN A 102 -10.75 -5.58 -12.79
CA GLN A 102 -10.49 -5.81 -11.37
C GLN A 102 -11.16 -4.73 -10.51
N ASP A 103 -11.70 -5.14 -9.36
CA ASP A 103 -11.94 -4.19 -8.26
C ASP A 103 -10.67 -4.07 -7.40
N PHE A 104 -10.29 -2.83 -7.10
CA PHE A 104 -9.08 -2.49 -6.38
C PHE A 104 -9.40 -1.49 -5.27
N LEU A 105 -9.06 -1.83 -4.03
CA LEU A 105 -9.22 -0.98 -2.86
C LEU A 105 -7.90 -0.87 -2.12
N ALA A 106 -7.33 0.32 -2.04
CA ALA A 106 -6.18 0.63 -1.20
C ALA A 106 -6.57 1.50 -0.01
N ILE A 107 -6.10 1.16 1.18
CA ILE A 107 -6.40 1.85 2.45
C ILE A 107 -5.11 1.98 3.25
N TYR A 108 -4.86 3.15 3.83
CA TYR A 108 -3.57 3.47 4.44
C TYR A 108 -3.68 3.95 5.88
N ALA A 109 -2.58 3.83 6.62
CA ALA A 109 -2.47 4.22 8.04
C ALA A 109 -2.67 5.73 8.29
N ASP A 110 -2.43 6.57 7.28
CA ASP A 110 -2.69 8.01 7.28
C ASP A 110 -4.17 8.39 7.03
N GLN A 111 -5.06 7.40 7.04
CA GLN A 111 -6.51 7.55 6.83
C GLN A 111 -6.91 7.97 5.41
N THR A 112 -6.03 7.74 4.43
CA THR A 112 -6.39 7.85 3.00
C THR A 112 -6.89 6.51 2.45
N ALA A 113 -7.72 6.59 1.41
CA ALA A 113 -8.22 5.41 0.70
C ALA A 113 -8.48 5.69 -0.77
N TYR A 114 -8.32 4.67 -1.60
CA TYR A 114 -8.49 4.75 -3.05
C TYR A 114 -9.26 3.51 -3.50
N TYR A 115 -10.31 3.73 -4.29
CA TYR A 115 -11.10 2.66 -4.85
C TYR A 115 -11.19 2.82 -6.36
N TYR A 116 -10.91 1.75 -7.09
CA TYR A 116 -11.09 1.63 -8.52
C TYR A 116 -11.99 0.44 -8.77
N ASN A 117 -13.09 0.66 -9.47
CA ASN A 117 -13.99 -0.39 -9.87
C ASN A 117 -13.62 -0.90 -11.26
N TYR A 118 -13.92 -2.17 -11.51
CA TYR A 118 -13.67 -2.84 -12.79
C TYR A 118 -14.28 -2.13 -14.02
N SER A 119 -15.36 -1.36 -13.83
CA SER A 119 -16.01 -0.56 -14.90
C SER A 119 -15.34 0.78 -15.18
N GLY A 120 -14.24 1.12 -14.48
CA GLY A 120 -13.49 2.36 -14.66
C GLY A 120 -13.91 3.51 -13.73
N ALA A 121 -14.96 3.33 -12.91
CA ALA A 121 -15.29 4.29 -11.87
C ALA A 121 -14.23 4.30 -10.75
N SER A 122 -13.93 5.46 -10.18
CA SER A 122 -13.00 5.57 -9.06
C SER A 122 -13.50 6.54 -7.98
N VAL A 123 -13.04 6.30 -6.75
CA VAL A 123 -13.26 7.18 -5.60
C VAL A 123 -11.92 7.37 -4.88
N ILE A 124 -11.53 8.62 -4.68
CA ILE A 124 -10.30 8.97 -3.98
C ILE A 124 -10.69 9.72 -2.69
N TRP A 125 -10.32 9.15 -1.55
CA TRP A 125 -10.53 9.69 -0.22
C TRP A 125 -9.18 10.17 0.35
N LEU A 126 -8.93 11.47 0.28
CA LEU A 126 -7.74 12.11 0.86
C LEU A 126 -8.03 12.71 2.24
N ARG A 127 -8.87 12.02 3.02
CA ARG A 127 -9.28 12.41 4.38
C ARG A 127 -9.73 13.88 4.51
N PRO A 128 -10.75 14.33 3.76
CA PRO A 128 -11.28 15.69 3.89
C PRO A 128 -11.89 15.97 5.28
N ASP A 129 -12.30 14.92 5.99
CA ASP A 129 -12.78 14.93 7.37
C ASP A 129 -12.55 13.55 8.01
N ALA A 130 -12.94 13.36 9.26
CA ALA A 130 -12.72 12.12 10.02
C ALA A 130 -13.85 11.07 9.88
N SER A 131 -14.82 11.26 8.97
CA SER A 131 -16.03 10.42 8.90
C SER A 131 -15.78 8.95 8.52
N LEU A 132 -14.64 8.64 7.89
CA LEU A 132 -14.24 7.29 7.52
C LEU A 132 -13.10 6.71 8.39
N ASP A 133 -12.55 7.47 9.34
CA ASP A 133 -11.41 7.05 10.16
C ASP A 133 -11.73 5.74 10.91
N GLY A 134 -12.96 5.58 11.41
CA GLY A 134 -13.39 4.36 12.10
C GLY A 134 -13.38 3.12 11.21
N GLN A 135 -13.83 3.25 9.96
CA GLN A 135 -13.85 2.15 8.98
C GLN A 135 -12.44 1.79 8.53
N ILE A 136 -11.59 2.79 8.28
CA ILE A 136 -10.18 2.58 7.94
C ILE A 136 -9.46 1.84 9.07
N ASN A 137 -9.63 2.31 10.31
CA ASN A 137 -9.04 1.65 11.47
C ASN A 137 -9.53 0.21 11.65
N THR A 138 -10.78 -0.09 11.29
CA THR A 138 -11.31 -1.47 11.32
C THR A 138 -10.58 -2.37 10.31
N VAL A 139 -10.32 -1.87 9.10
CA VAL A 139 -9.55 -2.62 8.08
C VAL A 139 -8.11 -2.85 8.54
N LEU A 140 -7.45 -1.80 9.01
CA LEU A 140 -6.05 -1.90 9.47
C LEU A 140 -5.92 -2.82 10.69
N ALA A 141 -6.88 -2.81 11.62
CA ALA A 141 -6.89 -3.73 12.76
C ALA A 141 -7.04 -5.19 12.33
N ALA A 142 -7.90 -5.49 11.35
CA ALA A 142 -8.04 -6.83 10.81
C ALA A 142 -6.74 -7.31 10.13
N ALA A 143 -6.03 -6.42 9.41
CA ALA A 143 -4.73 -6.74 8.83
C ALA A 143 -3.65 -7.00 9.90
N ARG A 144 -3.62 -6.21 10.99
CA ARG A 144 -2.68 -6.42 12.11
C ARG A 144 -2.83 -7.81 12.75
N ALA A 145 -4.04 -8.36 12.79
CA ALA A 145 -4.27 -9.71 13.30
C ALA A 145 -3.73 -10.82 12.38
N ILE A 146 -3.64 -10.56 11.07
CA ILE A 146 -3.15 -11.52 10.07
C ILE A 146 -1.63 -11.46 9.93
N LEU A 147 -1.05 -10.26 9.98
CA LEU A 147 0.37 -10.03 9.71
C LEU A 147 1.34 -11.00 10.42
N PRO A 148 1.21 -11.32 11.73
CA PRO A 148 2.12 -12.25 12.39
C PRO A 148 1.94 -13.72 11.97
N LEU A 149 0.87 -14.06 11.23
CA LEU A 149 0.59 -15.41 10.75
C LEU A 149 1.25 -15.70 9.40
N ILE A 150 1.69 -14.67 8.67
CA ILE A 150 2.22 -14.78 7.31
C ILE A 150 3.52 -14.00 7.16
N GLY A 151 4.53 -14.61 6.53
CA GLY A 151 5.80 -13.94 6.26
C GLY A 151 5.72 -12.95 5.09
N PRO A 152 6.72 -12.07 4.92
CA PRO A 152 6.80 -11.20 3.76
C PRO A 152 7.03 -12.03 2.50
N TRP A 153 6.37 -11.64 1.42
CA TRP A 153 6.61 -12.09 0.06
C TRP A 153 7.97 -11.59 -0.42
N LYS A 154 8.78 -12.50 -0.97
CA LYS A 154 10.19 -12.22 -1.34
C LYS A 154 10.41 -12.11 -2.85
N GLU A 155 9.39 -12.38 -3.64
CA GLU A 155 9.47 -12.33 -5.11
C GLU A 155 8.81 -11.04 -5.63
N ALA A 156 8.88 -10.84 -6.95
CA ALA A 156 8.13 -9.76 -7.60
C ALA A 156 6.63 -9.87 -7.31
N ARG A 157 5.93 -8.73 -7.30
CA ARG A 157 4.47 -8.71 -7.13
C ARG A 157 3.83 -9.50 -8.26
N ARG A 158 2.90 -10.39 -7.89
CA ARG A 158 2.13 -11.18 -8.85
C ARG A 158 1.13 -10.30 -9.61
N PRO A 159 0.77 -10.64 -10.86
CA PRO A 159 -0.28 -9.93 -11.60
C PRO A 159 -1.62 -10.02 -10.86
N SER A 160 -2.61 -9.25 -11.28
CA SER A 160 -3.96 -9.22 -10.70
C SER A 160 -4.57 -10.63 -10.54
N PRO A 161 -5.41 -10.87 -9.51
CA PRO A 161 -6.08 -12.15 -9.31
C PRO A 161 -6.95 -12.56 -10.51
N SER A 162 -7.12 -13.88 -10.70
CA SER A 162 -8.05 -14.41 -11.71
C SER A 162 -9.51 -14.12 -11.36
N ALA A 163 -10.40 -14.16 -12.35
CA ALA A 163 -11.83 -13.89 -12.14
C ALA A 163 -12.44 -14.81 -11.07
N GLY A 164 -13.03 -14.22 -10.03
CA GLY A 164 -13.62 -14.94 -8.89
C GLY A 164 -12.67 -15.16 -7.70
N ASP A 165 -11.38 -14.87 -7.89
CA ASP A 165 -10.39 -14.86 -6.82
C ASP A 165 -10.20 -13.46 -6.26
N ALA A 166 -9.70 -13.39 -5.03
CA ALA A 166 -9.26 -12.16 -4.40
C ALA A 166 -7.87 -12.32 -3.79
N ARG A 167 -7.14 -11.21 -3.70
CA ARG A 167 -5.88 -11.09 -2.97
C ARG A 167 -6.01 -10.01 -1.91
N LEU A 168 -5.66 -10.39 -0.67
CA LEU A 168 -5.59 -9.49 0.47
C LEU A 168 -4.12 -9.19 0.75
N ASN A 169 -3.68 -8.00 0.36
CA ASN A 169 -2.30 -7.54 0.52
C ASN A 169 -2.20 -6.67 1.79
N ILE A 170 -1.17 -6.90 2.60
CA ILE A 170 -0.81 -6.12 3.77
C ILE A 170 0.58 -5.54 3.52
N LEU A 171 0.69 -4.21 3.64
CA LEU A 171 1.91 -3.46 3.38
C LEU A 171 2.56 -3.10 4.72
N SER A 172 3.76 -3.63 4.95
CA SER A 172 4.53 -3.43 6.19
C SER A 172 5.95 -2.91 5.88
N PRO A 173 6.70 -2.44 6.89
CA PRO A 173 8.13 -2.15 6.73
C PRO A 173 8.97 -3.36 6.28
N MET A 174 8.51 -4.59 6.57
CA MET A 174 9.15 -5.82 6.13
C MET A 174 8.86 -6.15 4.66
N GLY A 175 7.81 -5.57 4.07
CA GLY A 175 7.45 -5.73 2.66
C GLY A 175 5.97 -6.05 2.47
N LEU A 176 5.67 -6.66 1.31
CA LEU A 176 4.33 -7.11 0.97
C LEU A 176 4.05 -8.45 1.65
N HIS A 177 2.92 -8.61 2.31
CA HIS A 177 2.42 -9.89 2.79
C HIS A 177 1.06 -10.12 2.15
N PHE A 178 0.74 -11.32 1.69
CA PHE A 178 -0.60 -11.55 1.11
C PHE A 178 -1.11 -12.97 1.30
N GLY A 179 -2.44 -13.09 1.21
CA GLY A 179 -3.15 -14.33 0.92
C GLY A 179 -4.00 -14.15 -0.33
N GLU A 180 -4.07 -15.18 -1.16
CA GLU A 180 -4.86 -15.21 -2.40
C GLU A 180 -5.67 -16.50 -2.50
N GLY A 181 -6.86 -16.40 -3.05
CA GLY A 181 -7.66 -17.56 -3.42
C GLY A 181 -9.10 -17.20 -3.79
N PRO A 182 -9.96 -18.20 -4.00
CA PRO A 182 -11.35 -17.98 -4.34
C PRO A 182 -12.04 -17.12 -3.29
N LEU A 183 -12.72 -16.06 -3.73
CA LEU A 183 -13.37 -15.08 -2.83
C LEU A 183 -14.29 -15.77 -1.81
N ARG A 184 -15.00 -16.82 -2.23
CA ARG A 184 -15.89 -17.61 -1.37
C ARG A 184 -15.16 -18.39 -0.28
N LEU A 185 -13.92 -18.80 -0.53
CA LEU A 185 -13.11 -19.48 0.48
C LEU A 185 -12.50 -18.47 1.45
N LEU A 186 -12.06 -17.31 0.96
CA LEU A 186 -11.57 -16.23 1.81
C LEU A 186 -12.64 -15.65 2.74
N ASP A 187 -13.92 -15.60 2.35
CA ASP A 187 -15.02 -15.20 3.24
C ASP A 187 -15.40 -16.30 4.26
N ARG A 188 -14.91 -17.53 4.11
CA ARG A 188 -15.13 -18.63 5.07
C ARG A 188 -13.93 -18.88 5.97
N ASP A 189 -12.74 -18.52 5.53
CA ASP A 189 -11.53 -18.67 6.31
C ASP A 189 -11.52 -17.73 7.53
N ARG A 190 -11.14 -18.29 8.69
CA ARG A 190 -11.22 -17.58 9.97
C ARG A 190 -10.28 -16.37 10.03
N ASN A 191 -9.16 -16.41 9.33
CA ASN A 191 -8.12 -15.37 9.38
C ASN A 191 -8.40 -14.28 8.34
N SER A 192 -8.78 -14.62 7.10
CA SER A 192 -9.01 -13.65 6.04
C SER A 192 -10.39 -12.98 6.09
N ARG A 193 -11.42 -13.68 6.59
CA ARG A 193 -12.80 -13.18 6.61
C ARG A 193 -12.96 -11.82 7.29
N PRO A 194 -12.36 -11.54 8.47
CA PRO A 194 -12.46 -10.23 9.10
C PRO A 194 -11.95 -9.10 8.19
N LEU A 195 -10.80 -9.29 7.56
CA LEU A 195 -10.20 -8.29 6.67
C LEU A 195 -11.04 -8.09 5.41
N LEU A 196 -11.47 -9.18 4.77
CA LEU A 196 -12.32 -9.13 3.58
C LEU A 196 -13.62 -8.37 3.86
N ARG A 197 -14.31 -8.67 4.97
CA ARG A 197 -15.57 -8.02 5.32
C ARG A 197 -15.40 -6.55 5.66
N ALA A 198 -14.34 -6.20 6.39
CA ALA A 198 -14.02 -4.80 6.68
C ALA A 198 -13.75 -4.00 5.39
N ALA A 199 -12.99 -4.59 4.46
CA ALA A 199 -12.70 -3.99 3.16
C ALA A 199 -13.98 -3.82 2.32
N THR A 200 -14.86 -4.83 2.26
CA THR A 200 -16.16 -4.71 1.57
C THR A 200 -17.04 -3.61 2.17
N ALA A 201 -17.08 -3.49 3.50
CA ALA A 201 -17.82 -2.43 4.18
C ALA A 201 -17.25 -1.04 3.86
N MET A 202 -15.92 -0.89 3.81
CA MET A 202 -15.25 0.35 3.43
C MET A 202 -15.56 0.74 1.98
N MET A 203 -15.45 -0.21 1.04
CA MET A 203 -15.84 -0.01 -0.36
C MET A 203 -17.28 0.47 -0.48
N ALA A 204 -18.22 -0.15 0.25
CA ALA A 204 -19.63 0.24 0.24
C ALA A 204 -19.89 1.64 0.83
N LYS A 205 -19.00 2.15 1.70
CA LYS A 205 -19.05 3.53 2.19
C LYS A 205 -18.50 4.50 1.16
N LEU A 206 -17.35 4.19 0.56
CA LEU A 206 -16.73 5.01 -0.48
C LEU A 206 -17.66 5.23 -1.68
N THR A 207 -18.34 4.20 -2.15
CA THR A 207 -19.26 4.30 -3.31
C THR A 207 -20.55 5.07 -3.02
N LYS A 208 -20.85 5.34 -1.74
CA LYS A 208 -21.99 6.16 -1.31
C LYS A 208 -21.62 7.60 -1.02
N LEU A 209 -20.34 7.96 -1.11
CA LEU A 209 -19.93 9.35 -0.97
C LEU A 209 -20.58 10.18 -2.08
N PRO A 210 -20.99 11.44 -1.78
CA PRO A 210 -21.47 12.34 -2.81
C PRO A 210 -20.41 12.48 -3.90
N ARG A 211 -20.82 12.38 -5.17
CA ARG A 211 -19.95 12.77 -6.28
C ARG A 211 -19.70 14.27 -6.13
N ARG A 212 -18.43 14.64 -5.95
CA ARG A 212 -17.99 16.03 -5.98
C ARG A 212 -17.61 16.43 -7.40
#